data_AF-A0A8T9AEI8-F1
#
_entry.id   AF-A0A8T9AEI8-F1
#
_cell.length_a   1.000
_cell.length_b   1.000
_cell.length_c   1.000
_cell.angle_alpha   90.00
_cell.angle_beta   90.00
_cell.angle_gamma   90.00
#
_symmetry.space_group_name_H-M   'P 1'
#
loop_
_entity.id
_entity.type
_entity.pdbx_description
1 polymer ?
#
loop_
_entity_poly.entity_id
_entity_poly.type
_entity_poly.pdbx_seq_one_letter_code
_entity_poly.pdbx_strand_id
1 'polypeptide(L)'
;MPKLSIYLSSRIRQHTLDKNKAIGELLERDGDIKIFLPHTISPSEHHEKIQEDIYRKCVDEISKAEVLLLLADSYGIDCSWEVGYAKGIQKLIIAVIETEGGLKRLREDWMVKGSVDAVIITNNELYKTASKDAMLQNKKLLMVKYQELPKTFRSLARGGSNGSK
;
A
#
# COMPACT_ATOMS: atom_id res chain seq x y z
N MET A 1 18.60 -9.12 9.60
CA MET A 1 17.79 -9.07 8.37
C MET A 1 16.43 -8.49 8.74
N PRO A 2 15.87 -7.54 7.96
CA PRO A 2 14.53 -7.02 8.20
C PRO A 2 13.52 -8.16 8.16
N LYS A 3 12.54 -8.14 9.07
CA LYS A 3 11.59 -9.24 9.26
C LYS A 3 10.34 -9.11 8.38
N LEU A 4 10.07 -7.93 7.83
CA LEU A 4 8.92 -7.67 6.98
C LEU A 4 9.35 -6.85 5.75
N SER A 5 9.01 -7.34 4.56
CA SER A 5 9.24 -6.66 3.29
C SER A 5 7.94 -6.07 2.73
N ILE A 6 7.97 -4.78 2.39
CA ILE A 6 6.80 -4.03 1.90
C ILE A 6 7.10 -3.39 0.55
N TYR A 7 6.22 -3.55 -0.42
CA TYR A 7 6.21 -2.76 -1.66
C TYR A 7 5.24 -1.58 -1.51
N LEU A 8 5.72 -0.35 -1.69
CA LEU A 8 4.85 0.84 -1.64
C LEU A 8 4.28 1.15 -3.03
N SER A 9 2.96 1.02 -3.17
CA SER A 9 2.17 1.38 -4.34
C SER A 9 1.52 2.75 -4.16
N SER A 10 2.00 3.73 -4.93
CA SER A 10 1.54 5.13 -4.92
C SER A 10 2.03 5.83 -6.19
N ARG A 11 1.33 6.87 -6.66
CA ARG A 11 1.84 7.69 -7.77
C ARG A 11 3.19 8.30 -7.40
N ILE A 12 4.04 8.43 -8.42
CA ILE A 12 5.34 9.09 -8.38
C ILE A 12 5.19 10.44 -9.07
N ARG A 13 4.73 11.46 -8.32
CA ARG A 13 4.68 12.86 -8.76
C ARG A 13 5.40 13.71 -7.71
N GLN A 14 5.91 14.88 -8.10
CA GLN A 14 6.69 15.73 -7.20
C GLN A 14 6.00 15.96 -5.84
N HIS A 15 4.68 16.20 -5.83
CA HIS A 15 3.90 16.43 -4.61
C HIS A 15 3.57 15.16 -3.80
N THR A 16 3.81 13.95 -4.34
CA THR A 16 3.60 12.67 -3.64
C THR A 16 4.91 12.02 -3.20
N LEU A 17 6.05 12.44 -3.76
CA LEU A 17 7.37 11.91 -3.41
C LEU A 17 7.69 12.10 -1.93
N ASP A 18 7.50 13.31 -1.41
CA ASP A 18 7.78 13.62 0.01
C ASP A 18 6.93 12.76 0.94
N LYS A 19 5.66 12.54 0.58
CA LYS A 19 4.75 11.66 1.33
C LYS A 19 5.18 10.20 1.27
N ASN A 20 5.54 9.69 0.08
CA ASN A 20 6.02 8.32 -0.10
C ASN A 20 7.32 8.08 0.70
N LYS A 21 8.21 9.08 0.73
CA LYS A 21 9.44 9.03 1.50
C LYS A 21 9.18 9.08 3.00
N ALA A 22 8.34 10.01 3.47
CA ALA A 22 8.02 10.16 4.89
C ALA A 22 7.38 8.89 5.48
N ILE A 23 6.45 8.25 4.76
CA ILE A 23 5.87 6.98 5.23
C ILE A 23 6.89 5.84 5.17
N GLY A 24 7.77 5.82 4.17
CA GLY A 24 8.85 4.86 4.07
C GLY A 24 9.81 4.95 5.27
N GLU A 25 10.33 6.15 5.54
CA GLU A 25 11.20 6.42 6.69
C GLU A 25 10.53 6.07 8.02
N LEU A 26 9.24 6.39 8.17
CA LEU A 26 8.49 6.03 9.37
C LEU A 26 8.42 4.51 9.54
N LEU A 27 8.12 3.76 8.48
CA LEU A 27 8.00 2.31 8.53
C LEU A 27 9.35 1.64 8.80
N GLU A 28 10.43 2.14 8.21
CA GLU A 28 11.78 1.59 8.37
C GLU A 28 12.46 2.01 9.68
N ARG A 29 11.94 3.00 10.41
CA ARG A 29 12.56 3.60 11.61
C ARG A 29 13.06 2.58 12.64
N ASP A 30 12.31 1.49 12.84
CA ASP A 30 12.62 0.48 13.87
C ASP A 30 13.57 -0.63 13.33
N GLY A 31 13.96 -0.59 12.05
CA GLY A 31 14.85 -1.57 11.39
C GLY A 31 14.24 -2.94 11.06
N ASP A 32 13.02 -3.21 11.54
CA ASP A 32 12.31 -4.49 11.35
C ASP A 32 11.54 -4.58 10.02
N ILE A 33 11.31 -3.45 9.36
CA ILE A 33 10.61 -3.34 8.08
C ILE A 33 11.60 -2.84 7.04
N LYS A 34 11.57 -3.43 5.85
CA LYS A 34 12.22 -2.91 4.65
C LYS A 34 11.15 -2.51 3.66
N ILE A 35 11.21 -1.28 3.16
CA ILE A 35 10.27 -0.78 2.17
C ILE A 35 10.94 -0.59 0.81
N PHE A 36 10.31 -1.10 -0.23
CA PHE A 36 10.66 -0.79 -1.60
C PHE A 36 9.84 0.40 -2.08
N LEU A 37 10.53 1.43 -2.56
CA LEU A 37 9.96 2.66 -3.09
C LEU A 37 10.21 2.70 -4.61
N PRO A 38 9.21 2.53 -5.48
CA PRO A 38 9.44 2.37 -6.92
C PRO A 38 10.12 3.58 -7.59
N HIS A 39 9.97 4.78 -7.02
CA HIS A 39 10.67 5.97 -7.51
C HIS A 39 12.19 5.92 -7.34
N THR A 40 12.74 5.03 -6.49
CA THR A 40 14.19 4.88 -6.29
C THR A 40 14.89 4.16 -7.44
N ILE A 41 14.14 3.46 -8.29
CA ILE A 41 14.68 2.78 -9.47
C ILE A 41 14.30 3.48 -10.77
N SER A 42 13.48 4.54 -10.70
CA SER A 42 13.06 5.30 -11.87
C SER A 42 14.19 6.26 -12.25
N PRO A 43 14.87 6.05 -13.39
CA PRO A 43 15.94 6.92 -13.83
C PRO A 43 15.37 8.29 -14.22
N SER A 44 16.23 9.31 -14.21
CA SER A 44 15.94 10.64 -14.74
C SER A 44 15.92 10.70 -16.28
N GLU A 45 16.10 9.56 -16.96
CA GLU A 45 16.24 9.46 -18.42
C GLU A 45 14.90 9.26 -19.14
N HIS A 46 14.88 9.52 -20.44
CA HIS A 46 13.69 9.41 -21.29
C HIS A 46 13.09 8.00 -21.26
N HIS A 47 11.80 7.92 -20.94
CA HIS A 47 11.07 6.67 -20.64
C HIS A 47 11.18 5.58 -21.73
N GLU A 48 11.38 5.92 -23.00
CA GLU A 48 11.27 5.00 -24.13
C GLU A 48 12.28 3.83 -24.14
N LYS A 49 13.38 3.93 -23.38
CA LYS A 49 14.46 2.92 -23.40
C LYS A 49 14.56 2.03 -22.15
N ILE A 50 13.87 2.38 -21.06
CA ILE A 50 14.09 1.76 -19.73
C ILE A 50 12.77 1.23 -19.12
N GLN A 51 11.65 1.41 -19.83
CA GLN A 51 10.31 1.02 -19.38
C GLN A 51 10.21 -0.46 -19.00
N GLU A 52 10.72 -1.37 -19.84
CA GLU A 52 10.59 -2.80 -19.57
C GLU A 52 11.43 -3.23 -18.35
N ASP A 53 12.63 -2.70 -18.20
CA ASP A 53 13.49 -3.00 -17.04
C ASP A 53 12.89 -2.48 -15.73
N ILE A 54 12.32 -1.28 -15.74
CA ILE A 54 11.63 -0.72 -14.56
C ILE A 54 10.40 -1.58 -14.23
N TYR A 55 9.59 -1.90 -15.24
CA TYR A 55 8.43 -2.75 -15.07
C TYR A 55 8.81 -4.11 -14.47
N ARG A 56 9.79 -4.82 -15.05
CA ARG A 56 10.28 -6.11 -14.56
C ARG A 56 10.78 -6.00 -13.12
N LYS A 57 11.56 -4.97 -12.80
CA LYS A 57 12.01 -4.72 -11.42
C LYS A 57 10.84 -4.49 -10.47
N CYS A 58 9.85 -3.68 -10.83
CA CYS A 58 8.66 -3.47 -9.98
C CYS A 58 7.92 -4.78 -9.74
N VAL A 59 7.71 -5.59 -10.79
CA VAL A 59 7.06 -6.91 -10.68
C VAL A 59 7.84 -7.86 -9.77
N ASP A 60 9.17 -7.91 -9.92
CA ASP A 60 10.05 -8.70 -9.08
C ASP A 60 9.99 -8.26 -7.61
N GLU A 61 9.99 -6.95 -7.35
CA GLU A 61 9.93 -6.41 -5.99
C GLU A 61 8.56 -6.61 -5.33
N ILE A 62 7.45 -6.52 -6.09
CA ILE A 62 6.12 -6.95 -5.60
C ILE A 62 6.13 -8.44 -5.25
N SER A 63 6.76 -9.26 -6.09
CA SER A 63 6.82 -10.72 -5.89
C SER A 63 7.66 -11.11 -4.67
N LYS A 64 8.72 -10.35 -4.37
CA LYS A 64 9.56 -10.54 -3.16
C LYS A 64 8.92 -10.00 -1.89
N ALA A 65 8.11 -8.93 -1.99
CA ALA A 65 7.47 -8.33 -0.84
C ALA A 65 6.45 -9.29 -0.19
N GLU A 66 6.30 -9.19 1.13
CA GLU A 66 5.25 -9.90 1.87
C GLU A 66 3.94 -9.10 1.85
N VAL A 67 4.05 -7.77 1.76
CA VAL A 67 2.93 -6.84 1.80
C VAL A 67 3.01 -5.87 0.64
N LEU A 68 1.88 -5.65 -0.03
CA LEU A 68 1.68 -4.47 -0.86
C LEU A 68 0.97 -3.38 -0.03
N LEU A 69 1.66 -2.26 0.16
CA LEU A 69 1.11 -1.06 0.78
C LEU A 69 0.54 -0.14 -0.30
N LEU A 70 -0.76 0.07 -0.30
CA LEU A 70 -1.43 1.02 -1.18
C LEU A 70 -1.69 2.35 -0.46
N LEU A 71 -1.16 3.47 -1.00
CA LEU A 71 -1.56 4.80 -0.51
C LEU A 71 -2.83 5.26 -1.22
N ALA A 72 -3.97 5.15 -0.53
CA ALA A 72 -5.29 5.44 -1.10
C ALA A 72 -5.42 6.88 -1.59
N ASP A 73 -4.70 7.81 -0.96
CA ASP A 73 -4.74 9.23 -1.26
C ASP A 73 -4.12 9.58 -2.64
N SER A 74 -3.27 8.71 -3.17
CA SER A 74 -2.42 9.03 -4.33
C SER A 74 -2.29 7.92 -5.36
N TYR A 75 -2.99 6.80 -5.27
CA TYR A 75 -2.84 5.74 -6.27
C TYR A 75 -3.43 6.11 -7.64
N GLY A 76 -2.89 5.49 -8.69
CA GLY A 76 -3.29 5.67 -10.09
C GLY A 76 -3.47 4.35 -10.82
N ILE A 77 -3.52 4.41 -12.15
CA ILE A 77 -3.77 3.23 -12.99
C ILE A 77 -2.69 2.15 -12.81
N ASP A 78 -1.42 2.54 -12.75
CA ASP A 78 -0.31 1.61 -12.54
C ASP A 78 -0.42 0.93 -11.17
N CYS A 79 -0.75 1.71 -10.14
CA CYS A 79 -1.00 1.17 -8.80
C CYS A 79 -2.18 0.18 -8.77
N SER A 80 -3.25 0.46 -9.51
CA SER A 80 -4.38 -0.47 -9.65
C SER A 80 -3.96 -1.77 -10.32
N TRP A 81 -3.05 -1.71 -11.29
CA TRP A 81 -2.45 -2.91 -11.89
C TRP A 81 -1.60 -3.68 -10.86
N GLU A 82 -0.75 -2.98 -10.09
CA GLU A 82 0.07 -3.59 -9.04
C GLU A 82 -0.79 -4.29 -7.97
N VAL A 83 -1.90 -3.68 -7.56
CA VAL A 83 -2.89 -4.27 -6.65
C VAL A 83 -3.49 -5.55 -7.25
N GLY A 84 -3.87 -5.53 -8.52
CA GLY A 84 -4.39 -6.70 -9.22
C GLY A 84 -3.38 -7.84 -9.31
N TYR A 85 -2.13 -7.53 -9.70
CA TYR A 85 -1.04 -8.48 -9.75
C TYR A 85 -0.75 -9.09 -8.37
N ALA A 86 -0.59 -8.24 -7.34
CA ALA A 86 -0.36 -8.66 -5.97
C ALA A 86 -1.50 -9.56 -5.45
N LYS A 87 -2.74 -9.26 -5.81
CA LYS A 87 -3.89 -10.10 -5.45
C LYS A 87 -3.84 -11.46 -6.14
N GLY A 88 -3.46 -11.49 -7.41
CA GLY A 88 -3.29 -12.71 -8.20
C GLY A 88 -2.24 -13.66 -7.63
N ILE A 89 -1.17 -13.13 -7.02
CA ILE A 89 -0.12 -13.91 -6.36
C ILE A 89 -0.30 -13.97 -4.83
N GLN A 90 -1.51 -13.70 -4.32
CA GLN A 90 -1.90 -13.84 -2.92
C GLN A 90 -1.06 -13.04 -1.90
N LYS A 91 -0.58 -11.84 -2.26
CA LYS A 91 0.03 -10.93 -1.28
C LYS A 91 -1.00 -10.35 -0.34
N LEU A 92 -0.56 -10.02 0.88
CA LEU A 92 -1.33 -9.20 1.80
C LEU A 92 -1.36 -7.75 1.29
N ILE A 93 -2.56 -7.22 1.03
CA ILE A 93 -2.75 -5.87 0.53
C ILE A 93 -3.33 -4.99 1.63
N ILE A 94 -2.58 -3.95 2.02
CA ILE A 94 -2.97 -3.00 3.06
C ILE A 94 -3.10 -1.62 2.45
N ALA A 95 -4.29 -1.03 2.51
CA ALA A 95 -4.51 0.36 2.13
C ALA A 95 -4.35 1.30 3.33
N VAL A 96 -3.68 2.44 3.14
CA VAL A 96 -3.63 3.55 4.10
C VAL A 96 -4.42 4.73 3.56
N ILE A 97 -5.33 5.26 4.38
CA ILE A 97 -6.19 6.41 4.06
C ILE A 97 -5.97 7.51 5.09
N GLU A 98 -5.60 8.70 4.62
CA GLU A 98 -5.41 9.88 5.49
C GLU A 98 -6.34 11.03 5.11
N THR A 99 -6.93 11.00 3.92
CA THR A 99 -7.77 12.10 3.40
C THR A 99 -9.14 11.62 2.91
N GLU A 100 -10.11 12.54 2.87
CA GLU A 100 -11.42 12.28 2.26
C GLU A 100 -11.30 11.89 0.78
N GLY A 101 -10.36 12.51 0.06
CA GLY A 101 -10.10 12.20 -1.35
C GLY A 101 -9.62 10.75 -1.54
N GLY A 102 -8.75 10.26 -0.67
CA GLY A 102 -8.31 8.86 -0.69
C GLY A 102 -9.43 7.88 -0.37
N LEU A 103 -10.26 8.20 0.63
CA LEU A 103 -11.42 7.38 0.96
C LEU A 103 -12.42 7.34 -0.20
N LYS A 104 -12.75 8.50 -0.79
CA LYS A 104 -13.65 8.61 -1.93
C LYS A 104 -13.16 7.74 -3.09
N ARG A 105 -11.89 7.89 -3.48
CA ARG A 105 -11.26 7.11 -4.55
C ARG A 105 -11.38 5.61 -4.29
N LEU A 106 -10.98 5.14 -3.10
CA LEU A 106 -11.10 3.72 -2.76
C LEU A 106 -12.55 3.23 -2.78
N ARG A 107 -13.53 4.05 -2.38
CA ARG A 107 -14.94 3.66 -2.41
C ARG A 107 -15.49 3.50 -3.83
N GLU A 108 -15.01 4.31 -4.76
CA GLU A 108 -15.40 4.31 -6.18
C GLU A 108 -14.72 3.19 -6.98
N ASP A 109 -13.45 2.89 -6.70
CA ASP A 109 -12.68 1.87 -7.43
C ASP A 109 -12.91 0.46 -6.87
N TRP A 110 -14.03 -0.15 -7.25
CA TRP A 110 -14.50 -1.44 -6.69
C TRP A 110 -13.47 -2.58 -6.79
N MET A 111 -12.69 -2.64 -7.87
CA MET A 111 -11.68 -3.69 -8.05
C MET A 111 -10.52 -3.55 -7.08
N VAL A 112 -10.09 -2.31 -6.81
CA VAL A 112 -9.05 -2.02 -5.82
C VAL A 112 -9.61 -2.27 -4.41
N LYS A 113 -10.81 -1.76 -4.13
CA LYS A 113 -11.53 -1.98 -2.86
C LYS A 113 -11.77 -3.45 -2.53
N GLY A 114 -12.11 -4.25 -3.54
CA GLY A 114 -12.33 -5.69 -3.38
C GLY A 114 -11.03 -6.43 -3.07
N SER A 115 -9.92 -5.96 -3.61
CA SER A 115 -8.60 -6.59 -3.51
C SER A 115 -7.89 -6.34 -2.17
N VAL A 116 -8.15 -5.21 -1.51
CA VAL A 116 -7.55 -4.91 -0.19
C VAL A 116 -8.02 -5.89 0.88
N ASP A 117 -7.11 -6.31 1.76
CA ASP A 117 -7.40 -7.23 2.86
C ASP A 117 -7.58 -6.46 4.18
N ALA A 118 -6.84 -5.37 4.35
CA ALA A 118 -6.96 -4.45 5.48
C ALA A 118 -6.93 -2.99 5.04
N VAL A 119 -7.61 -2.13 5.79
CA VAL A 119 -7.59 -0.68 5.60
C VAL A 119 -7.23 -0.02 6.93
N ILE A 120 -6.16 0.76 6.89
CA ILE A 120 -5.68 1.58 7.99
C ILE A 120 -6.11 3.01 7.73
N ILE A 121 -6.74 3.64 8.72
CA ILE A 121 -7.30 4.97 8.63
C ILE A 121 -6.75 5.81 9.78
N THR A 122 -6.22 6.99 9.48
CA THR A 122 -5.59 7.87 10.49
C THR A 122 -6.50 8.97 11.02
N ASN A 123 -7.73 9.03 10.51
CA ASN A 123 -8.74 10.03 10.88
C ASN A 123 -10.04 9.35 11.31
N ASN A 124 -10.58 9.78 12.45
CA ASN A 124 -11.77 9.18 13.07
C ASN A 124 -13.05 9.33 12.23
N GLU A 125 -13.25 10.47 11.55
CA GLU A 125 -14.43 10.69 10.72
C GLU A 125 -14.37 9.88 9.42
N LEU A 126 -13.18 9.73 8.84
CA LEU A 126 -12.95 8.81 7.73
C LEU A 126 -13.23 7.36 8.14
N TYR A 127 -12.80 6.96 9.35
CA TYR A 127 -13.04 5.61 9.86
C TYR A 127 -14.54 5.31 9.98
N LYS A 128 -15.30 6.21 10.60
CA LYS A 128 -16.77 6.10 10.69
C LYS A 128 -17.44 5.98 9.32
N THR A 129 -16.94 6.72 8.33
CA THR A 129 -17.45 6.68 6.97
C THR A 129 -17.13 5.35 6.30
N ALA A 130 -15.88 4.87 6.41
CA ALA A 130 -15.45 3.59 5.86
C ALA A 130 -16.19 2.41 6.49
N SER A 131 -16.46 2.45 7.80
CA SER A 131 -17.21 1.39 8.51
C SER A 131 -18.67 1.22 8.07
N LYS A 132 -19.21 2.18 7.31
CA LYS A 132 -20.56 2.12 6.72
C LYS A 132 -20.54 1.74 5.24
N ASP A 133 -19.37 1.64 4.62
CA ASP A 133 -19.26 1.22 3.21
C ASP A 133 -19.48 -0.29 3.10
N ALA A 134 -20.39 -0.69 2.20
CA ALA A 134 -20.87 -2.06 2.08
C ALA A 134 -19.75 -3.11 1.88
N MET A 135 -18.65 -2.72 1.25
CA MET A 135 -17.52 -3.60 0.99
C MET A 135 -16.46 -3.50 2.08
N LEU A 136 -16.16 -2.28 2.54
CA LEU A 136 -15.11 -2.06 3.55
C LEU A 136 -15.50 -2.58 4.94
N GLN A 137 -16.78 -2.57 5.30
CA GLN A 137 -17.25 -3.08 6.59
C GLN A 137 -16.92 -4.57 6.81
N ASN A 138 -16.72 -5.33 5.72
CA ASN A 138 -16.36 -6.75 5.76
C ASN A 138 -14.83 -6.96 5.73
N LYS A 139 -14.04 -5.88 5.70
CA LYS A 139 -12.58 -5.92 5.70
C LYS A 139 -12.06 -5.61 7.10
N LYS A 140 -10.77 -5.86 7.34
CA LYS A 140 -10.11 -5.45 8.57
C LYS A 140 -9.87 -3.94 8.56
N LEU A 141 -10.76 -3.19 9.21
CA LEU A 141 -10.65 -1.75 9.37
C LEU A 141 -9.95 -1.41 10.68
N LEU A 142 -8.96 -0.51 10.63
CA LEU A 142 -8.19 -0.08 11.80
C LEU A 142 -8.11 1.44 11.83
N MET A 143 -8.56 2.05 12.94
CA MET A 143 -8.19 3.42 13.27
C MET A 143 -6.85 3.37 14.01
N VAL A 144 -5.82 4.03 13.47
CA VAL A 144 -4.51 4.14 14.13
C VAL A 144 -3.98 5.56 14.06
N LYS A 145 -3.13 5.95 15.01
CA LYS A 145 -2.34 7.17 14.84
C LYS A 145 -1.25 6.94 13.82
N TYR A 146 -0.85 7.99 13.08
CA TYR A 146 0.19 7.87 12.06
C TYR A 146 1.48 7.23 12.60
N GLN A 147 1.90 7.57 13.81
CA GLN A 147 3.11 7.05 14.44
C GLN A 147 3.04 5.56 14.80
N GLU A 148 1.84 4.97 14.80
CA GLU A 148 1.59 3.56 15.13
C GLU A 148 1.58 2.66 13.90
N LEU A 149 1.76 3.22 12.69
CA LEU A 149 1.82 2.45 11.45
C LEU A 149 2.84 1.29 11.53
N PRO A 150 4.10 1.46 11.97
CA PRO A 150 5.07 0.36 11.96
C PRO A 150 4.60 -0.84 12.80
N LYS A 151 4.07 -0.59 14.01
CA LYS A 151 3.52 -1.62 14.88
C LYS A 151 2.31 -2.31 14.25
N THR A 152 1.46 -1.54 13.57
CA THR A 152 0.24 -2.03 12.92
C THR A 152 0.55 -2.95 11.75
N PHE A 153 1.49 -2.57 10.88
CA PHE A 153 1.93 -3.42 9.76
C PHE A 153 2.51 -4.75 10.25
N ARG A 154 3.35 -4.73 11.30
CA ARG A 154 3.89 -5.96 11.91
C ARG A 154 2.79 -6.87 12.44
N SER A 155 1.76 -6.31 13.09
CA SER A 155 0.62 -7.06 13.61
C SER A 155 -0.21 -7.69 12.48
N LEU A 156 -0.48 -6.93 11.41
CA LEU A 156 -1.24 -7.39 10.25
C LEU A 156 -0.51 -8.52 9.51
N ALA A 157 0.78 -8.36 9.22
CA ALA A 157 1.57 -9.36 8.51
C ALA A 157 1.64 -10.69 9.27
N ARG A 158 1.76 -10.67 10.61
CA ARG A 158 1.79 -11.88 11.44
C ARG A 158 0.42 -12.57 11.59
N GLY A 159 -0.67 -11.81 11.45
CA GLY A 159 -2.02 -12.34 11.54
C GLY A 159 -2.54 -12.99 10.25
N GLY A 160 -1.88 -12.73 9.11
CA GLY A 160 -2.30 -13.22 7.78
C GLY A 160 -1.97 -14.68 7.48
N SER A 161 -1.25 -15.39 8.35
CA SER A 161 -0.82 -16.79 8.12
C SER A 161 -1.81 -17.86 8.56
N ASN A 162 -2.98 -17.49 9.10
CA ASN A 162 -4.04 -18.43 9.50
C ASN A 162 -5.33 -18.15 8.72
N GLY A 163 -5.46 -18.65 7.48
CA GLY A 163 -6.72 -18.49 6.75
C GLY A 163 -6.76 -18.94 5.30
N SER A 164 -6.61 -20.24 5.06
CA SER A 164 -7.26 -20.94 3.94
C SER A 164 -7.46 -22.39 4.36
N LYS A 165 -8.61 -22.64 4.99
CA LYS A 165 -9.26 -23.95 5.04
C LYS A 165 -10.31 -23.99 3.95
#